data_AF-A0A936TY36-F1
#
_entry.id   AF-A0A936TY36-F1
#
_cell.length_a   1.000
_cell.length_b   1.000
_cell.length_c   1.000
_cell.angle_alpha   90.00
_cell.angle_beta   90.00
_cell.angle_gamma   90.00
#
_symmetry.space_group_name_H-M   'P 1'
#
loop_
_entity.id
_entity.type
_entity.pdbx_description
1 polymer ?
#
loop_
_entity_poly.entity_id
_entity_poly.type
_entity_poly.pdbx_seq_one_letter_code
_entity_poly.pdbx_strand_id
1 'polypeptide(L)'
;MIEELARIGLFDPGELFAEDGSLLPIKNMPPEVRAAIASIEVEEIDADGKVIGRVKKVKLWDKNSAADKLLRHLGAYERDNRQRLGVLSDLPRGVLQGTVDRLRVLSDAR
;
A
#
# COMPACT_ATOMS: atom_id res chain seq x y z
N MET A 1 -1.95 -8.01 10.63
CA MET A 1 -2.08 -6.71 9.93
C MET A 1 -0.77 -6.27 9.27
N ILE A 2 0.36 -6.21 10.00
CA ILE A 2 1.67 -5.88 9.40
C ILE A 2 2.09 -6.91 8.34
N GLU A 3 1.89 -8.19 8.62
CA GLU A 3 2.18 -9.28 7.67
C GLU A 3 1.39 -9.14 6.35
N GLU A 4 0.14 -8.69 6.40
CA GLU A 4 -0.65 -8.45 5.18
C GLU A 4 -0.10 -7.28 4.36
N LEU A 5 0.32 -6.20 5.03
CA LEU A 5 1.00 -5.10 4.36
C LEU A 5 2.33 -5.55 3.75
N ALA A 6 3.07 -6.44 4.43
CA ALA A 6 4.31 -7.00 3.92
C ALA A 6 4.08 -7.86 2.67
N ARG A 7 3.03 -8.69 2.66
CA ARG A 7 2.64 -9.46 1.47
C ARG A 7 2.38 -8.57 0.27
N ILE A 8 1.67 -7.46 0.43
CA ILE A 8 1.46 -6.47 -0.65
C ILE A 8 2.78 -5.76 -1.02
N GLY A 9 3.50 -5.27 0.00
CA GLY A 9 4.68 -4.43 -0.15
C GLY A 9 5.90 -5.15 -0.72
N LEU A 10 5.95 -6.48 -0.62
CA LEU A 10 7.07 -7.32 -1.06
C LEU A 10 6.69 -8.32 -2.16
N PHE A 11 5.43 -8.31 -2.60
CA PHE A 11 4.89 -9.16 -3.66
C PHE A 11 5.74 -9.18 -4.94
N ASP A 12 5.93 -10.38 -5.51
CA ASP A 12 6.47 -10.63 -6.84
C ASP A 12 5.34 -10.98 -7.84
N PRO A 13 5.10 -10.16 -8.89
CA PRO A 13 4.12 -10.47 -9.93
C PRO A 13 4.42 -11.72 -10.75
N GLY A 14 5.66 -12.21 -10.81
CA GLY A 14 6.01 -13.43 -11.51
C GLY A 14 5.28 -14.66 -10.96
N GLU A 15 5.03 -14.70 -9.66
CA GLU A 15 4.36 -15.81 -8.98
C GLU A 15 2.85 -15.91 -9.27
N LEU A 16 2.27 -14.97 -10.03
CA LEU A 16 0.91 -15.11 -10.55
C LEU A 16 0.81 -16.09 -11.72
N PHE A 17 1.95 -16.42 -12.34
CA PHE A 17 2.02 -17.15 -13.59
C PHE A 17 2.70 -18.50 -13.41
N ALA A 18 2.26 -19.49 -14.19
CA ALA A 18 2.98 -20.75 -14.35
C ALA A 18 4.19 -20.56 -15.28
N GLU A 19 5.05 -21.58 -15.36
CA GLU A 19 6.25 -21.55 -16.20
C GLU A 19 5.94 -21.30 -17.69
N ASP A 20 4.77 -21.71 -18.16
CA ASP A 20 4.30 -21.48 -19.53
C ASP A 20 3.73 -20.08 -19.79
N GLY A 21 3.76 -19.20 -18.77
CA GLY A 21 3.22 -17.85 -18.82
C GLY A 21 1.71 -17.75 -18.62
N SER A 22 1.01 -18.87 -18.33
CA SER A 22 -0.42 -18.85 -18.04
C SER A 22 -0.70 -18.37 -16.61
N LEU A 23 -1.78 -17.60 -16.41
CA LEU A 23 -2.18 -17.15 -15.07
C LEU A 23 -2.67 -18.34 -14.23
N LEU A 24 -2.06 -18.54 -13.07
CA LEU A 24 -2.42 -19.61 -12.13
C LEU A 24 -3.89 -19.50 -11.68
N PRO A 25 -4.57 -20.62 -11.41
CA PRO A 25 -5.82 -20.61 -10.67
C PRO A 25 -5.63 -19.97 -9.29
N ILE A 26 -6.58 -19.16 -8.83
CA ILE A 26 -6.47 -18.42 -7.55
C ILE A 26 -6.18 -19.32 -6.33
N LYS A 27 -6.65 -20.57 -6.38
CA LYS A 27 -6.42 -21.57 -5.32
C LYS A 27 -5.01 -22.16 -5.35
N ASN A 28 -4.34 -22.11 -6.50
CA ASN A 28 -2.98 -22.59 -6.70
C ASN A 28 -1.94 -21.49 -6.48
N MET A 29 -2.37 -20.22 -6.43
CA MET A 29 -1.48 -19.11 -6.06
C MET A 29 -1.02 -19.25 -4.59
N PRO A 30 0.25 -18.95 -4.30
CA PRO A 30 0.74 -18.83 -2.93
C PRO A 30 -0.13 -17.85 -2.11
N PRO A 31 -0.36 -18.11 -0.81
CA PRO A 31 -1.17 -17.23 0.05
C PRO A 31 -0.73 -15.76 0.02
N GLU A 32 0.58 -15.51 0.01
CA GLU A 32 1.24 -14.22 -0.05
C GLU A 32 0.93 -13.46 -1.35
N VAL A 33 0.96 -14.15 -2.47
CA VAL A 33 0.60 -13.62 -3.80
C VAL A 33 -0.88 -13.27 -3.85
N ARG A 34 -1.72 -14.19 -3.36
CA ARG A 34 -3.16 -13.97 -3.34
C ARG A 34 -3.56 -12.77 -2.48
N ALA A 35 -2.84 -12.51 -1.38
CA ALA A 35 -3.07 -11.33 -0.54
C ALA A 35 -2.75 -10.00 -1.25
N ALA A 36 -1.91 -10.01 -2.28
CA ALA A 36 -1.58 -8.82 -3.06
C ALA A 36 -2.66 -8.44 -4.10
N ILE A 37 -3.64 -9.33 -4.34
CA ILE A 37 -4.71 -9.11 -5.32
C ILE A 37 -5.80 -8.22 -4.74
N ALA A 38 -6.12 -7.14 -5.45
CA ALA A 38 -7.22 -6.23 -5.14
C ALA A 38 -8.51 -6.61 -5.87
N SER A 39 -8.43 -7.04 -7.13
CA SER A 39 -9.58 -7.55 -7.88
C SER A 39 -9.17 -8.51 -8.99
N ILE A 40 -10.10 -9.38 -9.39
CA ILE A 40 -9.97 -10.26 -10.55
C ILE A 40 -11.23 -10.09 -11.38
N GLU A 41 -11.05 -9.80 -12.66
CA GLU A 41 -12.12 -9.75 -13.66
C GLU A 41 -11.87 -10.86 -14.68
N VAL A 42 -12.92 -11.60 -15.01
CA VAL A 42 -12.89 -12.66 -16.01
C VAL A 42 -14.00 -12.38 -17.00
N GLU A 43 -13.63 -12.15 -18.25
CA GLU A 43 -14.56 -11.98 -19.36
C GLU A 43 -14.48 -13.21 -20.25
N GLU A 44 -15.63 -13.78 -20.60
CA GLU A 44 -15.71 -14.86 -21.57
C GLU A 44 -15.88 -14.29 -22.97
N ILE A 45 -15.14 -14.84 -23.93
CA ILE A 45 -15.27 -14.50 -25.34
C ILE A 45 -16.14 -15.57 -25.96
N ASP A 46 -17.30 -15.18 -26.46
CA ASP A 46 -18.27 -16.06 -27.11
C ASP A 46 -18.28 -15.89 -28.62
N ALA A 47 -18.42 -16.99 -29.34
CA ALA A 47 -18.78 -17.03 -30.76
C ALA A 47 -19.88 -18.07 -30.96
N ASP A 48 -20.98 -17.64 -31.60
CA ASP A 48 -22.14 -18.49 -31.91
C ASP A 48 -22.70 -19.28 -30.73
N GLY A 49 -22.75 -18.64 -29.55
CA GLY A 49 -23.26 -19.26 -28.31
C GLY A 49 -22.30 -20.24 -27.65
N LYS A 50 -21.02 -20.26 -28.06
CA LYS A 50 -19.97 -21.07 -27.46
C LYS A 50 -18.82 -20.20 -26.96
N VAL A 51 -18.41 -20.42 -25.72
CA VAL A 51 -17.20 -19.80 -25.15
C VAL A 51 -15.97 -20.32 -25.90
N ILE A 52 -15.29 -19.42 -26.61
CA ILE A 52 -14.07 -19.68 -27.38
C ILE A 52 -12.81 -19.16 -26.69
N GLY A 53 -12.95 -18.35 -25.64
CA GLY A 53 -11.80 -17.81 -24.92
C GLY A 53 -12.18 -17.12 -23.62
N ARG A 54 -11.17 -16.70 -22.86
CA ARG A 54 -11.34 -15.91 -21.64
C ARG A 54 -10.26 -14.85 -21.53
N VAL A 55 -10.64 -13.61 -21.21
CA VAL A 55 -9.72 -12.55 -20.78
C VAL A 55 -9.72 -12.52 -19.27
N LYS A 56 -8.52 -12.56 -18.66
CA LYS A 56 -8.36 -12.42 -17.20
C LYS A 56 -7.59 -11.14 -16.92
N LYS A 57 -8.15 -10.28 -16.07
CA LYS A 57 -7.50 -9.06 -15.60
C LYS A 57 -7.30 -9.15 -14.09
N VAL A 58 -6.07 -8.96 -13.64
CA VAL A 58 -5.71 -8.95 -12.22
C VAL A 58 -5.31 -7.54 -11.84
N LYS A 59 -5.99 -6.97 -10.85
CA LYS A 59 -5.59 -5.71 -10.22
C LYS A 59 -4.90 -6.02 -8.90
N LEU A 60 -3.79 -5.36 -8.66
CA LEU A 60 -3.02 -5.47 -7.42
C LEU A 60 -3.31 -4.30 -6.49
N TRP A 61 -3.10 -4.50 -5.19
CA TRP A 61 -3.05 -3.39 -4.23
C TRP A 61 -1.87 -2.46 -4.54
N ASP A 62 -1.99 -1.20 -4.14
CA ASP A 62 -0.89 -0.24 -4.29
C ASP A 62 0.28 -0.61 -3.36
N LYS A 63 1.34 -1.13 -3.97
CA LYS A 63 2.60 -1.53 -3.31
C LYS A 63 3.25 -0.35 -2.60
N ASN A 64 3.16 0.86 -3.15
CA ASN A 64 3.78 2.05 -2.56
C ASN A 64 3.10 2.45 -1.26
N SER A 65 1.77 2.47 -1.22
CA SER A 65 1.03 2.74 0.03
C SER A 65 1.32 1.69 1.10
N ALA A 66 1.43 0.41 0.74
CA ALA A 66 1.77 -0.64 1.68
C ALA A 66 3.20 -0.48 2.22
N ALA A 67 4.17 -0.21 1.34
CA ALA A 67 5.57 0.03 1.72
C ALA A 67 5.72 1.26 2.62
N ASP A 68 5.07 2.39 2.30
CA ASP A 68 5.11 3.59 3.14
C ASP A 68 4.55 3.33 4.55
N LYS A 69 3.42 2.60 4.68
CA LYS A 69 2.87 2.21 5.98
C LYS A 69 3.82 1.32 6.77
N LEU A 70 4.51 0.38 6.12
CA LEU A 70 5.52 -0.47 6.74
C LEU A 70 6.73 0.35 7.21
N LEU A 71 7.26 1.23 6.36
CA LEU A 71 8.40 2.08 6.69
C LEU A 71 8.09 3.02 7.86
N ARG A 72 6.87 3.57 7.93
CA ARG A 72 6.40 4.35 9.10
C ARG A 72 6.35 3.50 10.35
N HIS A 73 5.82 2.29 10.27
CA HIS A 73 5.76 1.38 11.41
C HIS A 73 7.15 0.98 11.93
N LEU A 74 8.11 0.82 11.02
CA LEU A 74 9.51 0.50 11.33
C LEU A 74 10.34 1.71 11.77
N GLY A 75 9.76 2.92 11.83
CA GLY A 75 10.50 4.13 12.22
C GLY A 75 11.52 4.60 11.17
N ALA A 76 11.42 4.14 9.92
CA ALA A 76 12.41 4.45 8.87
C ALA A 76 12.56 5.96 8.60
N TYR A 77 11.52 6.76 8.89
CA TYR A 77 11.50 8.20 8.70
C TYR A 77 11.92 9.01 9.93
N GLU A 78 12.39 8.37 11.02
CA GLU A 78 12.73 9.09 12.26
C GLU A 78 13.81 10.16 12.06
N ARG A 79 14.86 9.84 11.30
CA ARG A 79 15.95 10.78 11.02
C ARG A 79 15.45 11.99 10.25
N ASP A 80 14.65 11.76 9.22
CA ASP A 80 14.06 12.82 8.39
C ASP A 80 13.10 13.69 9.19
N ASN A 81 12.29 13.06 10.07
CA ASN A 81 11.38 13.78 10.97
C ASN A 81 12.13 14.68 11.94
N ARG A 82 13.25 14.21 12.52
CA ARG A 82 14.11 15.03 13.38
C ARG A 82 14.69 16.23 12.64
N GLN A 83 15.19 16.03 11.42
CA GLN A 83 15.72 17.12 10.59
C GLN A 83 14.67 18.17 10.24
N ARG A 84 13.44 17.75 9.89
CA ARG A 84 12.35 18.67 9.55
C ARG A 84 11.89 19.54 10.72
N LEU A 85 11.88 18.99 11.92
CA LEU A 85 11.47 19.71 13.12
C LEU A 85 12.55 20.68 13.62
N GLY A 86 13.82 20.47 13.25
CA GLY A 86 14.93 21.34 13.63
C GLY A 86 14.95 21.56 15.16
N VAL A 87 14.99 22.82 15.59
CA VAL A 87 15.01 23.19 17.03
C VAL A 87 13.76 22.70 17.79
N LEU A 88 12.67 22.42 17.09
CA LEU A 88 11.41 21.96 17.71
C LEU A 88 11.39 20.46 18.01
N SER A 89 12.35 19.67 17.51
CA SER A 89 12.34 18.21 17.66
C SER A 89 12.44 17.75 19.11
N ASP A 90 13.12 18.53 19.94
CA ASP A 90 13.50 18.14 21.30
C ASP A 90 12.57 18.77 22.36
N LEU A 91 11.56 19.54 21.94
CA LEU A 91 10.64 20.20 22.84
C LEU A 91 9.52 19.25 23.30
N PRO A 92 9.12 19.30 24.59
CA PRO A 92 7.97 18.55 25.07
C PRO A 92 6.69 18.94 24.31
N ARG A 93 5.82 17.97 24.02
CA ARG A 93 4.55 18.19 23.29
C ARG A 93 3.69 19.30 23.88
N GLY A 94 3.67 19.45 25.21
CA GLY A 94 2.92 20.53 25.87
C GLY A 94 3.41 21.94 25.52
N VAL A 95 4.73 22.11 25.32
CA VAL A 95 5.33 23.38 24.90
C VAL A 95 4.95 23.68 23.45
N LEU A 96 5.02 22.68 22.57
CA LEU A 96 4.63 22.81 21.17
C LEU A 96 3.15 23.21 21.03
N GLN A 97 2.27 22.56 21.79
CA GLN A 97 0.84 22.85 21.80
C GLN A 97 0.57 24.30 22.24
N GLY A 98 1.22 24.75 23.33
CA GLY A 98 1.09 26.12 23.81
C GLY A 98 1.61 27.18 22.82
N THR A 99 2.57 26.85 21.97
CA THR A 99 3.02 27.73 20.87
C THR A 99 2.00 27.77 19.73
N VAL A 100 1.44 26.62 19.33
CA VAL A 100 0.40 26.54 18.29
C VAL A 100 -0.84 27.33 18.69
N ASP A 101 -1.29 27.19 19.94
CA ASP A 101 -2.49 27.88 20.43
C ASP A 101 -2.29 29.40 20.43
N ARG A 102 -1.10 29.89 20.83
CA ARG A 102 -0.76 31.32 20.73
C ARG A 102 -0.74 31.84 19.30
N LEU A 103 -0.19 31.07 18.36
CA LEU A 103 -0.13 31.47 16.95
C LEU A 103 -1.52 31.56 16.30
N ARG A 104 -2.44 30.66 16.67
CA ARG A 104 -3.84 30.70 16.21
C ARG A 104 -4.57 31.95 16.71
N VAL A 105 -4.41 32.29 17.99
CA VAL A 105 -4.99 33.52 18.56
C VAL A 105 -4.49 34.76 17.82
N LEU A 106 -3.21 34.78 17.43
CA LEU A 106 -2.62 35.89 16.69
C LEU A 106 -3.07 35.95 15.21
N SER A 107 -3.38 34.81 14.58
CA SER A 107 -3.90 34.78 13.21
C SER A 107 -5.36 35.21 13.12
N ASP A 108 -6.16 34.87 14.14
CA ASP A 108 -7.59 35.17 14.19
C ASP A 108 -7.88 36.63 14.60
N ALA A 109 -6.88 37.32 15.14
CA ALA A 109 -6.94 38.74 15.50
C ALA A 109 -6.70 39.71 14.32
N ARG A 110 -6.60 39.19 13.09
CA ARG A 110 -6.29 39.94 11.86
C ARG A 110 -7.39 39.77 10.82
#